data_AF-X1AEG1-F1
#
_entry.id   AF-X1AEG1-F1
#
_cell.length_a   1.000
_cell.length_b   1.000
_cell.length_c   1.000
_cell.angle_alpha   90.00
_cell.angle_beta   90.00
_cell.angle_gamma   90.00
#
_symmetry.space_group_name_H-M   'P 1'
#
loop_
_entity.id
_entity.type
_entity.pdbx_description
1 polymer ?
#
loop_
_entity_poly.entity_id
_entity_poly.type
_entity_poly.pdbx_seq_one_letter_code
_entity_poly.pdbx_strand_id
1 'polypeptide(L)' 'MNLVSEKFPDNFILGKSTSAFQIEGAGETEWKGFIGTDGTLLDLAIKHYSRYKEDLDYILYLGNAYRFSMGWSKLQRGP' A
#
# COMPACT_ATOMS: atom_id res chain seq x y z
N MET A 1 18.69 -4.31 19.38
CA MET A 1 19.11 -3.55 18.19
C MET A 1 19.06 -2.08 18.56
N ASN A 2 20.21 -1.44 18.80
CA ASN A 2 20.27 -0.01 19.12
C ASN A 2 20.35 0.74 17.79
N LEU A 3 19.19 1.13 17.26
CA LEU A 3 19.12 2.12 16.20
C LEU A 3 19.44 3.46 16.86
N VAL A 4 20.47 4.13 16.35
CA VAL A 4 20.94 5.42 16.85
C VAL A 4 19.75 6.37 16.98
N SER A 5 19.55 6.93 18.17
CA SER A 5 18.59 8.01 18.44
C SER A 5 19.11 9.30 17.79
N GLU A 6 19.16 9.35 16.46
CA GLU A 6 19.27 10.62 15.77
C GLU A 6 17.93 11.34 15.91
N LYS A 7 17.96 12.54 16.49
CA LYS A 7 16.77 13.39 16.54
C LYS A 7 16.48 13.89 15.14
N PHE A 8 15.40 13.41 14.55
CA PHE A 8 14.84 14.01 13.34
C PHE A 8 14.42 15.47 13.61
N PRO A 9 14.44 16.35 12.58
CA PRO A 9 13.83 17.67 12.67
C PRO A 9 12.35 17.59 13.09
N ASP A 10 11.83 18.64 13.75
CA ASP A 10 10.46 18.65 14.29
C ASP A 10 9.36 18.36 13.25
N ASN A 11 9.62 18.70 11.99
CA ASN A 11 8.68 18.50 10.87
C ASN A 11 9.09 17.35 9.94
N PHE A 12 9.91 16.42 10.42
CA PHE A 12 10.31 15.28 9.61
C PHE A 12 9.11 14.37 9.34
N ILE A 13 8.96 13.98 8.07
CA ILE A 13 7.90 13.09 7.63
C ILE A 13 8.43 11.66 7.65
N LEU A 14 7.91 10.85 8.56
CA LEU A 14 8.19 9.42 8.64
C LEU A 14 6.89 8.64 8.45
N GLY A 15 6.84 7.88 7.37
CA GLY A 15 5.61 7.23 6.94
C GLY A 15 5.84 5.86 6.34
N LYS A 16 4.74 5.26 5.87
CA LYS A 16 4.73 3.95 5.20
C LYS A 16 4.37 4.20 3.76
N SER A 17 4.78 3.30 2.87
CA SER A 17 4.45 3.39 1.47
C SER A 17 3.86 2.08 0.96
N THR A 18 2.85 2.19 0.11
CA THR A 18 2.24 1.07 -0.60
C THR A 18 2.01 1.41 -2.06
N SER A 19 1.59 0.41 -2.86
CA SER A 19 1.04 0.62 -4.19
C SER A 19 -0.29 -0.13 -4.33
N ALA A 20 -1.22 0.45 -5.12
CA ALA A 20 -2.58 -0.06 -5.26
C ALA A 20 -2.64 -1.55 -5.60
N PHE A 21 -1.95 -1.99 -6.65
CA PHE A 21 -1.95 -3.40 -7.07
C PHE A 21 -1.49 -4.34 -5.95
N GLN A 22 -0.42 -3.99 -5.24
CA GLN A 22 0.20 -4.87 -4.24
C GLN A 22 -0.65 -5.07 -2.98
N ILE A 23 -1.58 -4.17 -2.68
CA ILE A 23 -2.39 -4.26 -1.45
C ILE A 23 -3.91 -4.38 -1.71
N GLU A 24 -4.39 -3.85 -2.83
CA GLU A 24 -5.80 -3.88 -3.22
C GLU A 24 -6.12 -5.00 -4.22
N GLY A 25 -5.10 -5.52 -4.92
CA GLY A 25 -5.23 -6.54 -5.95
C GLY A 25 -5.38 -5.99 -7.37
N ALA A 26 -5.41 -6.90 -8.35
CA ALA A 26 -5.43 -6.58 -9.78
C ALA A 26 -6.71 -5.89 -10.26
N GLY A 27 -7.89 -6.33 -9.77
CA GLY A 27 -9.17 -5.97 -10.39
C GLY A 27 -9.19 -6.31 -11.89
N GLU A 28 -9.83 -5.45 -12.70
CA GLU A 28 -9.79 -5.54 -14.17
C GLU A 28 -8.64 -4.68 -14.72
N THR A 29 -7.41 -5.17 -14.63
CA THR A 29 -6.19 -4.53 -15.16
C THR A 29 -5.33 -5.55 -15.92
N GLU A 30 -4.27 -5.07 -16.57
CA GLU A 30 -3.23 -5.92 -17.18
C GLU A 30 -2.49 -6.81 -16.17
N TRP A 31 -2.62 -6.54 -14.88
CA TRP A 31 -2.01 -7.32 -13.80
C TRP A 31 -2.89 -8.50 -13.33
N LYS A 32 -4.08 -8.68 -13.91
CA LYS A 32 -4.98 -9.79 -13.56
C LYS A 32 -4.35 -11.13 -13.90
N GLY A 33 -4.42 -12.07 -12.96
CA GLY A 33 -3.77 -13.38 -13.08
C GLY A 33 -2.27 -13.37 -12.82
N PHE A 34 -1.69 -12.24 -12.36
CA PHE A 34 -0.28 -12.19 -12.03
C PHE A 34 0.03 -13.07 -10.81
N ILE A 35 1.04 -13.92 -10.96
CA ILE A 35 1.54 -14.82 -9.93
C ILE A 35 2.89 -14.28 -9.45
N GLY A 36 2.99 -14.02 -8.14
CA GLY A 36 4.23 -13.62 -7.49
C GLY A 36 5.30 -14.70 -7.61
N THR A 37 6.55 -14.31 -7.37
CA THR A 37 7.69 -15.24 -7.40
C THR A 37 7.59 -16.38 -6.37
N ASP A 38 6.75 -16.20 -5.35
CA ASP A 38 6.41 -17.16 -4.32
C ASP A 38 5.23 -18.09 -4.69
N GLY A 39 4.65 -17.93 -5.88
CA GLY A 39 3.48 -18.67 -6.34
C GLY A 39 2.14 -18.06 -5.90
N THR A 40 2.14 -16.92 -5.22
CA THR A 40 0.92 -16.26 -4.74
C THR A 40 0.19 -15.56 -5.88
N LEU A 41 -1.09 -15.87 -6.08
CA LEU A 41 -1.98 -15.13 -6.98
C LEU A 41 -2.34 -13.77 -6.36
N LEU A 42 -1.98 -12.67 -7.02
CA LEU A 42 -2.15 -11.31 -6.49
C LEU A 42 -3.49 -10.62 -6.85
N ASP A 43 -4.46 -11.36 -7.39
CA ASP A 43 -5.76 -10.79 -7.75
C ASP A 43 -6.50 -10.15 -6.57
N LEU A 44 -6.30 -10.66 -5.35
CA LEU A 44 -6.92 -10.15 -4.12
C LEU A 44 -5.96 -9.42 -3.19
N ALA A 45 -4.65 -9.64 -3.32
CA ALA A 45 -3.62 -9.15 -2.41
C ALA A 45 -4.03 -9.30 -0.92
N ILE A 46 -3.91 -8.24 -0.12
CA ILE A 46 -4.35 -8.21 1.29
C ILE A 46 -5.78 -7.67 1.47
N LYS A 47 -6.49 -7.39 0.36
CA LYS A 47 -7.85 -6.81 0.37
C LYS A 47 -7.93 -5.43 1.04
N HIS A 48 -6.90 -4.60 0.90
CA HIS A 48 -6.86 -3.26 1.49
C HIS A 48 -8.08 -2.41 1.12
N TYR A 49 -8.62 -2.56 -0.09
CA TYR A 49 -9.79 -1.79 -0.51
C TYR A 49 -11.02 -1.95 0.41
N SER A 50 -11.25 -3.14 0.96
CA SER A 50 -12.35 -3.38 1.92
C SER A 50 -11.93 -3.25 3.38
N ARG A 51 -10.63 -3.22 3.67
CA ARG A 51 -10.03 -3.21 5.01
C ARG A 51 -9.29 -1.94 5.37
N TYR A 52 -9.29 -0.92 4.51
CA TYR A 52 -8.43 0.25 4.64
C TYR A 52 -8.53 0.96 5.98
N LYS A 53 -9.71 0.94 6.63
CA LYS A 53 -9.89 1.52 7.97
C LYS A 53 -9.02 0.85 9.02
N GLU A 54 -9.04 -0.48 9.06
CA GLU A 54 -8.21 -1.30 9.96
C GLU A 54 -6.71 -1.12 9.61
N ASP A 55 -6.38 -1.11 8.32
CA ASP A 55 -5.00 -0.92 7.88
C ASP A 55 -4.46 0.47 8.24
N LEU A 56 -5.29 1.52 8.19
CA LEU A 56 -4.90 2.88 8.57
C LEU A 56 -4.57 2.99 10.06
N ASP A 57 -5.28 2.27 10.94
CA ASP A 57 -4.96 2.24 12.36
C ASP A 57 -3.52 1.74 12.59
N TYR A 58 -3.11 0.69 11.86
CA TYR A 58 -1.74 0.17 11.92
C TYR A 58 -0.70 1.07 11.24
N ILE A 59 -1.04 1.67 10.10
CA ILE A 59 -0.12 2.55 9.36
C ILE A 59 0.21 3.81 10.18
N LEU A 60 -0.78 4.40 10.83
CA LEU A 60 -0.62 5.62 11.61
C LEU A 60 0.00 5.37 12.99
N TYR A 61 -0.10 4.16 13.53
CA TYR A 61 0.54 3.81 14.81
C TYR A 61 2.07 4.04 14.81
N LEU A 62 2.74 3.84 13.68
CA LEU A 62 4.21 3.85 13.60
C LEU A 62 4.80 5.15 13.00
N GLY A 63 4.02 6.22 12.79
CA GLY A 63 4.49 7.41 12.06
C GLY A 63 3.39 8.33 11.55
N ASN A 64 3.77 9.48 10.98
CA ASN A 64 2.88 10.61 10.72
C ASN A 64 2.44 10.78 9.25
N ALA A 65 2.84 9.87 8.36
CA ALA A 65 2.44 9.92 6.96
C ALA A 65 2.15 8.56 6.33
N TYR A 66 1.33 8.58 5.28
CA TYR A 66 1.04 7.43 4.45
C TYR A 66 1.13 7.84 2.97
N ARG A 67 2.04 7.20 2.24
CA ARG A 67 2.16 7.31 0.79
C ARG A 67 1.50 6.10 0.15
N PHE A 68 0.61 6.32 -0.81
CA PHE A 68 -0.01 5.26 -1.58
C PHE A 68 -0.16 5.68 -3.05
N SER A 69 -0.33 4.72 -3.95
CA SER A 69 -0.72 5.00 -5.33
C SER A 69 -2.20 4.74 -5.54
N MET A 70 -2.81 5.43 -6.50
CA MET A 70 -4.17 5.14 -6.96
C MET A 70 -4.12 4.18 -8.14
N GLY A 71 -4.99 3.17 -8.15
CA GLY A 71 -5.16 2.30 -9.31
C GLY A 71 -5.82 3.05 -10.46
N TRP A 72 -5.10 3.28 -11.57
CA TRP A 72 -5.60 4.06 -12.71
C TRP A 72 -6.92 3.53 -13.27
N SER A 73 -7.06 2.20 -13.39
CA SER A 73 -8.28 1.52 -13.85
C SER A 73 -9.52 1.79 -12.98
N LYS A 74 -9.34 2.23 -11.74
CA LYS A 74 -10.46 2.63 -10.87
C LYS A 74 -10.93 4.06 -11.18
N LEU A 75 -10.03 4.91 -11.67
CA LEU A 75 -10.30 6.31 -11.99
C LEU A 75 -10.76 6.49 -13.45
N GLN A 76 -10.11 5.82 -14.39
CA GLN A 76 -10.43 5.88 -15.82
C GLN A 76 -10.49 4.47 -16.41
N ARG A 77 -11.70 4.03 -16.76
CA ARG A 77 -11.99 2.65 -17.23
C ARG A 77 -11.99 2.49 -18.75
N GLY A 78 -12.03 3.60 -19.48
CA GLY A 78 -12.04 3.65 -20.94
C GLY A 78 -11.60 5.03 -21.41
N PRO A 79 -11.36 5.23 -22.72
CA PRO A 79 -11.08 6.54 -23.29
C PRO A 79 -12.23 7.54 -23.06
#